data_AF-A0A7J2J3R2-F1
#
_entry.id   AF-A0A7J2J3R2-F1
#
_cell.length_a   1.000
_cell.length_b   1.000
_cell.length_c   1.000
_cell.angle_alpha   90.00
_cell.angle_beta   90.00
_cell.angle_gamma   90.00
#
_symmetry.space_group_name_H-M   'P 1'
#
loop_
_entity.id
_entity.type
_entity.pdbx_description
1 polymer ?
#
loop_
_entity_poly.entity_id
_entity_poly.type
_entity_poly.pdbx_seq_one_letter_code
_entity_poly.pdbx_strand_id
1 'polypeptide(L)'
;ILEKPPSAELRRNQRDEDELGPYEKIDDIIRLYVEEDASPDEIVERGLPRELVSKITELIDRSEYKRRQGPPGIRISPRAFGKDRRYPITNSFRRR
;
A
#
# COMPACT_ATOMS: atom_id res chain seq x y z
N ILE A 1 -6.28 -18.42 16.17
CA ILE A 1 -5.42 -17.39 15.52
C ILE A 1 -5.86 -17.18 14.07
N LEU A 2 -6.06 -18.23 13.26
CA LEU A 2 -6.56 -18.11 11.88
C LEU A 2 -8.01 -17.62 11.74
N GLU A 3 -8.86 -17.85 12.75
CA GLU A 3 -10.28 -17.46 12.71
C GLU A 3 -10.55 -16.02 13.18
N LYS A 4 -9.58 -15.35 13.80
CA LYS A 4 -9.79 -14.00 14.34
C LYS A 4 -9.63 -12.99 13.19
N PRO A 5 -10.61 -12.10 12.95
CA PRO A 5 -10.52 -11.12 11.89
C PRO A 5 -9.37 -10.13 12.15
N PRO A 6 -8.70 -9.64 11.09
CA PRO A 6 -7.59 -8.71 11.20
C PRO A 6 -8.04 -7.39 11.85
N SER A 7 -7.34 -7.00 12.92
CA SER A 7 -7.61 -5.79 13.67
C SER A 7 -6.32 -5.25 14.28
N ALA A 8 -6.08 -3.95 14.12
CA ALA A 8 -5.02 -3.22 14.81
C ALA A 8 -5.29 -3.01 16.32
N GLU A 9 -6.49 -3.37 16.81
CA GLU A 9 -6.93 -3.27 18.22
C GLU A 9 -6.77 -1.87 18.86
N LEU A 10 -6.63 -0.81 18.07
CA LEU A 10 -6.42 0.55 18.57
C LEU A 10 -7.71 1.15 19.16
N ARG A 11 -8.87 0.59 18.81
CA ARG A 11 -10.21 0.97 19.31
C ARG A 11 -11.11 -0.25 19.44
N ARG A 12 -12.10 -0.20 20.35
CA ARG A 12 -13.10 -1.28 20.51
C ARG A 12 -13.83 -1.53 19.19
N ASN A 13 -13.88 -2.79 18.77
CA ASN A 13 -14.52 -3.29 17.53
C ASN A 13 -13.89 -2.79 16.21
N GLN A 14 -12.64 -2.29 16.22
CA GLN A 14 -11.95 -1.95 14.97
C GLN A 14 -11.73 -3.20 14.11
N ARG A 15 -12.08 -3.15 12.83
CA ARG A 15 -11.65 -4.12 11.82
C ARG A 15 -10.86 -3.36 10.75
N ASP A 16 -9.69 -3.87 10.38
CA ASP A 16 -8.83 -3.17 9.43
C ASP A 16 -9.46 -3.13 8.01
N GLU A 17 -10.34 -4.10 7.72
CA GLU A 17 -11.13 -4.19 6.49
C GLU A 17 -12.13 -3.05 6.34
N ASP A 18 -12.65 -2.51 7.44
CA ASP A 18 -13.61 -1.41 7.42
C ASP A 18 -12.93 -0.10 6.96
N GLU A 19 -11.63 0.06 7.22
CA GLU A 19 -10.86 1.25 6.87
C GLU A 19 -10.16 1.14 5.53
N LEU A 20 -9.63 -0.03 5.15
CA LEU A 20 -8.80 -0.18 3.95
C LEU A 20 -9.54 -0.86 2.78
N GLY A 21 -10.62 -1.59 3.04
CA GLY A 21 -11.30 -2.44 2.06
C GLY A 21 -10.76 -3.89 2.06
N PRO A 22 -11.19 -4.73 1.10
CA PRO A 22 -10.78 -6.13 1.04
C PRO A 22 -9.28 -6.30 0.75
N TYR A 23 -8.59 -7.08 1.57
CA TYR A 23 -7.15 -7.33 1.46
C TYR A 23 -6.71 -7.83 0.09
N GLU A 24 -7.49 -8.71 -0.55
CA GLU A 24 -7.18 -9.23 -1.89
C GLU A 24 -6.97 -8.10 -2.92
N LYS A 25 -7.83 -7.08 -2.89
CA LYS A 25 -7.74 -5.94 -3.81
C LYS A 25 -6.60 -5.00 -3.44
N ILE A 26 -6.32 -4.85 -2.14
CA ILE A 26 -5.22 -4.01 -1.66
C ILE A 26 -3.88 -4.60 -2.07
N ASP A 27 -3.71 -5.91 -1.88
CA ASP A 27 -2.49 -6.64 -2.22
C ASP A 27 -2.22 -6.58 -3.73
N ASP A 28 -3.26 -6.72 -4.55
CA ASP A 28 -3.14 -6.51 -6.00
C ASP A 28 -2.69 -5.09 -6.35
N ILE A 29 -3.26 -4.06 -5.72
CA ILE A 29 -2.83 -2.68 -5.95
C ILE A 29 -1.37 -2.48 -5.53
N ILE A 30 -0.96 -3.01 -4.37
CA ILE A 30 0.42 -2.90 -3.87
C ILE A 30 1.38 -3.58 -4.83
N ARG A 31 1.07 -4.81 -5.27
CA ARG A 31 1.90 -5.57 -6.22
C ARG A 31 2.07 -4.79 -7.52
N LEU A 32 0.98 -4.30 -8.10
CA LEU A 32 1.02 -3.54 -9.35
C LEU A 32 1.80 -2.22 -9.20
N TYR A 33 1.56 -1.49 -8.12
CA TYR A 33 2.15 -0.16 -7.91
C TYR A 33 3.62 -0.21 -7.46
N VAL A 34 3.96 -1.14 -6.57
CA VAL A 34 5.29 -1.20 -5.93
C VAL A 34 6.21 -2.15 -6.68
N GLU A 35 5.73 -3.31 -7.11
CA GLU A 35 6.56 -4.33 -7.76
C GLU A 35 6.63 -4.12 -9.27
N GLU A 36 5.50 -3.91 -9.94
CA GLU A 36 5.42 -3.76 -11.40
C GLU A 36 5.59 -2.32 -11.91
N ASP A 37 5.68 -1.33 -11.02
CA ASP A 37 5.80 0.11 -11.36
C ASP A 37 4.61 0.66 -12.19
N ALA A 38 3.45 -0.01 -12.15
CA ALA A 38 2.27 0.41 -12.89
C ALA A 38 1.73 1.75 -12.37
N SER A 39 1.29 2.60 -13.29
CA SER A 39 0.59 3.83 -12.96
C SER A 39 -0.84 3.56 -12.45
N PRO A 40 -1.42 4.44 -11.62
CA PRO A 40 -2.79 4.33 -11.14
C PRO A 40 -3.82 4.13 -12.26
N ASP A 41 -3.63 4.77 -13.40
CA ASP A 41 -4.54 4.61 -14.54
C ASP A 41 -4.42 3.21 -15.15
N GLU A 42 -3.21 2.66 -15.32
CA GLU A 42 -3.01 1.27 -15.74
C GLU A 42 -3.59 0.27 -14.74
N ILE A 43 -3.53 0.57 -13.44
CA ILE A 43 -4.13 -0.26 -12.38
C ILE A 43 -5.66 -0.23 -12.47
N VAL A 44 -6.25 0.93 -12.75
CA VAL A 44 -7.69 1.07 -12.96
C VAL A 44 -8.15 0.33 -14.22
N GLU A 45 -7.38 0.39 -15.30
CA GLU A 45 -7.64 -0.36 -16.55
C GLU A 45 -7.64 -1.88 -16.34
N ARG A 46 -6.87 -2.38 -15.36
CA ARG A 46 -6.89 -3.80 -14.94
C ARG A 46 -8.14 -4.19 -14.13
N GLY A 47 -9.10 -3.28 -13.95
CA GLY A 47 -10.41 -3.56 -13.34
C GLY A 47 -10.50 -3.25 -11.84
N LEU A 48 -9.50 -2.58 -11.27
CA LEU A 48 -9.53 -2.19 -9.86
C LEU A 48 -10.26 -0.84 -9.66
N PRO A 49 -11.05 -0.68 -8.58
CA PRO A 49 -11.84 0.55 -8.37
C PRO A 49 -10.94 1.79 -8.23
N ARG A 50 -11.19 2.82 -9.04
CA ARG A 50 -10.40 4.08 -9.03
C ARG A 50 -10.27 4.71 -7.65
N GLU A 51 -11.34 4.74 -6.87
CA GLU A 51 -11.31 5.30 -5.51
C GLU A 51 -10.34 4.53 -4.61
N LEU A 52 -10.33 3.19 -4.70
CA LEU A 52 -9.45 2.34 -3.92
C LEU A 52 -7.99 2.49 -4.39
N VAL A 53 -7.75 2.49 -5.70
CA VAL A 53 -6.40 2.71 -6.28
C VAL A 53 -5.82 4.04 -5.82
N SER A 54 -6.58 5.14 -5.95
CA SER A 54 -6.14 6.47 -5.52
C SER A 54 -5.83 6.51 -4.02
N LYS A 55 -6.72 5.95 -3.19
CA LYS A 55 -6.53 5.92 -1.74
C LYS A 55 -5.28 5.14 -1.33
N ILE A 56 -5.10 3.93 -1.87
CA ILE A 56 -3.97 3.06 -1.50
C ILE A 56 -2.65 3.65 -1.99
N THR A 57 -2.58 4.16 -3.22
CA THR A 57 -1.36 4.79 -3.75
C THR A 57 -0.97 6.05 -2.96
N GLU A 58 -1.94 6.88 -2.57
CA GLU A 58 -1.69 8.02 -1.68
C GLU A 58 -1.17 7.58 -0.30
N LEU A 59 -1.79 6.55 0.31
CA LEU A 59 -1.34 6.01 1.59
C LEU A 59 0.07 5.44 1.52
N ILE A 60 0.41 4.75 0.43
CA ILE A 60 1.76 4.27 0.18
C ILE A 60 2.71 5.45 0.15
N ASP A 61 2.48 6.45 -0.69
CA ASP A 61 3.43 7.55 -0.86
C ASP A 61 3.57 8.41 0.40
N ARG A 62 2.48 8.68 1.13
CA ARG A 62 2.51 9.41 2.41
C ARG A 62 3.21 8.65 3.54
N SER A 63 3.28 7.33 3.47
CA SER A 63 3.89 6.50 4.51
C SER A 63 5.41 6.30 4.33
N GLU A 64 6.04 6.99 3.37
CA GLU A 64 7.48 6.86 3.11
C GLU A 64 8.33 7.23 4.34
N TYR A 65 7.91 8.23 5.12
CA TYR A 65 8.60 8.60 6.36
C TYR A 65 8.63 7.46 7.39
N LYS A 66 7.58 6.64 7.46
CA LYS A 66 7.51 5.50 8.39
C LYS A 66 8.48 4.41 7.95
N ARG A 67 8.55 4.14 6.64
CA ARG A 67 9.44 3.10 6.07
C ARG A 67 10.91 3.37 6.32
N ARG A 68 11.33 4.63 6.29
CA ARG A 68 12.72 5.02 6.57
C ARG A 68 13.11 4.93 8.04
N GLN A 69 12.14 4.84 8.95
CA GLN A 69 12.38 4.63 10.38
C GLN A 69 12.33 3.14 10.78
N GLY A 70 11.94 2.25 9.86
CA GLY A 70 11.83 0.82 10.11
C GLY A 70 13.21 0.15 10.27
N PRO A 71 13.30 -0.93 11.08
CA PRO A 71 14.52 -1.72 11.16
C PRO A 71 14.81 -2.41 9.82
N PRO A 72 16.07 -2.82 9.56
CA PRO A 72 16.39 -3.65 8.40
C PRO A 72 15.56 -4.95 8.40
N GLY A 73 15.02 -5.31 7.23
CA GLY A 73 14.25 -6.53 7.00
C GLY A 73 14.80 -7.34 5.82
N ILE A 74 14.49 -8.64 5.80
CA ILE A 74 14.89 -9.54 4.70
C ILE A 74 13.97 -9.29 3.50
N ARG A 75 14.56 -9.18 2.29
CA ARG A 75 13.80 -9.09 1.04
C ARG A 75 13.22 -10.45 0.67
N ILE A 76 11.90 -10.52 0.49
CA ILE A 76 11.15 -11.72 0.07
C ILE A 76 10.47 -11.58 -1.30
N SER A 77 10.30 -10.36 -1.81
CA SER A 77 9.69 -10.07 -3.11
C SER A 77 10.73 -9.57 -4.13
N PRO A 78 10.41 -9.56 -5.45
CA PRO A 78 11.32 -9.07 -6.49
C PRO A 78 11.79 -7.63 -6.27
N ARG A 79 10.92 -6.76 -5.72
CA ARG A 79 11.22 -5.36 -5.44
C ARG A 79 10.84 -5.01 -4.00
N ALA A 80 11.82 -4.55 -3.23
CA ALA A 80 11.61 -4.13 -1.84
C ALA A 80 11.56 -2.61 -1.68
N PHE A 81 10.91 -2.16 -0.61
CA PHE A 81 11.03 -0.78 -0.15
C PHE A 81 12.48 -0.45 0.24
N GLY A 82 12.89 0.81 0.04
CA GLY A 82 14.23 1.27 0.36
C GLY A 82 15.15 1.29 -0.86
N LYS A 83 16.10 0.36 -0.95
CA LYS A 83 17.13 0.38 -2.00
C LYS A 83 16.53 0.35 -3.42
N ASP A 84 15.52 -0.49 -3.64
CA ASP A 84 14.94 -0.77 -4.96
C ASP A 84 13.78 0.17 -5.33
N ARG A 85 13.25 0.92 -4.35
CA ARG A 85 12.24 1.97 -4.54
C ARG A 85 12.63 3.22 -3.75
N ARG A 86 13.38 4.12 -4.39
CA ARG A 86 13.91 5.35 -3.78
C ARG A 86 13.00 6.54 -4.05
N TYR A 87 12.01 6.75 -3.19
CA TYR A 87 11.09 7.89 -3.27
C TYR A 87 11.40 8.90 -2.17
N PRO A 88 11.25 10.21 -2.40
CA PRO A 88 11.46 11.22 -1.36
C PRO A 88 10.38 11.14 -0.28
N ILE A 89 10.73 11.46 0.98
CA ILE A 89 9.73 11.60 2.06
C ILE A 89 8.75 12.73 1.72
N THR A 90 9.28 13.89 1.35
CA THR A 90 8.48 15.03 0.93
C THR A 90 8.24 14.91 -0.57
N ASN A 91 7.07 14.39 -0.93
CA ASN A 91 6.65 14.21 -2.31
C ASN A 91 5.39 15.03 -2.58
N SER A 92 5.46 15.98 -3.53
CA SER A 92 4.31 16.78 -3.99
C SER A 92 3.82 16.37 -5.38
N PHE A 93 4.32 15.25 -5.92
CA PHE A 93 3.85 14.70 -7.18
C PHE A 93 2.38 14.28 -7.02
N ARG A 94 1.48 15.14 -7.48
CA ARG A 94 0.05 14.85 -7.57
C ARG A 94 -0.26 14.53 -9.03
N ARG A 95 -0.68 13.30 -9.29
CA ARG A 95 -1.31 12.94 -10.57
C ARG A 95 -2.65 13.69 -10.63
N ARG A 96 -2.69 14.77 -11.40
CA ARG A 96 -3.92 15.51 -11.73
C ARG A 96 -4.58 14.90 -12.94
#